data_AF-A0A9Q0NHQ5-F1
#
_entry.id   AF-A0A9Q0NHQ5-F1
#
_cell.length_a   1.000
_cell.length_b   1.000
_cell.length_c   1.000
_cell.angle_alpha   90.00
_cell.angle_beta   90.00
_cell.angle_gamma   90.00
#
_symmetry.space_group_name_H-M   'P 1'
#
loop_
_entity.id
_entity.type
_entity.pdbx_description
1 polymer ?
#
loop_
_entity_poly.entity_id
_entity_poly.type
_entity_poly.pdbx_seq_one_letter_code
_entity_poly.pdbx_strand_id
1 'polypeptide(L)'
;GTTFQQIALGQKKLSKQIPPYSYWNIQFYQSEPAYVKFDYNIPRGASIGVYARRNALPTHTQYHFKEVLSGFNARPTRSSTHQPSVSREVTRYMEPGHWFVSLYNDDGDEQEVTFYASVAADMTQNCPNGCSGNGQCLLGHCQCNPGFGGDDCSESVCPVLCSQHGEYINGECQCNPGWKGKECSLRHDECEVPDCNGHGHCLSGKCQCVRGYKGKFCEEGFHIL
;
A
#
# COMPACT_ATOMS: atom_id res chain seq x y z
N GLY A 1 19.79 -12.80 9.66
CA GLY A 1 19.12 -11.68 8.96
C GLY A 1 17.97 -12.24 8.15
N THR A 2 16.82 -11.59 8.14
CA THR A 2 15.70 -11.97 7.25
C THR A 2 16.11 -11.76 5.80
N THR A 3 16.16 -12.83 5.01
CA THR A 3 16.55 -12.74 3.59
C THR A 3 15.31 -12.51 2.75
N PHE A 4 15.29 -11.42 1.98
CA PHE A 4 14.19 -11.09 1.07
C PHE A 4 14.52 -11.57 -0.34
N GLN A 5 13.56 -12.26 -0.96
CA GLN A 5 13.66 -12.64 -2.36
C GLN A 5 13.19 -11.48 -3.24
N GLN A 6 14.10 -10.89 -4.01
CA GLN A 6 13.76 -9.83 -4.96
C GLN A 6 13.14 -10.40 -6.23
N ILE A 7 12.05 -9.79 -6.70
CA ILE A 7 11.38 -10.12 -7.96
C ILE A 7 11.14 -8.88 -8.82
N ALA A 8 10.88 -9.09 -10.10
CA ALA A 8 10.19 -8.13 -10.95
C ALA A 8 8.79 -8.66 -11.28
N LEU A 9 7.80 -7.77 -11.32
CA LEU A 9 6.42 -8.11 -11.61
C LEU A 9 6.30 -8.72 -13.02
N GLY A 10 5.50 -9.78 -13.15
CA GLY A 10 5.23 -10.44 -14.42
C GLY A 10 6.30 -11.39 -14.94
N GLN A 11 7.43 -11.56 -14.23
CA GLN A 11 8.56 -12.35 -14.76
C GLN A 11 8.48 -13.84 -14.49
N LYS A 12 8.28 -14.24 -13.22
CA LYS A 12 8.36 -15.65 -12.85
C LYS A 12 7.49 -15.99 -11.66
N LYS A 13 6.94 -17.19 -11.72
CA LYS A 13 6.29 -17.85 -10.59
C LYS A 13 7.36 -18.39 -9.64
N LEU A 14 7.14 -18.23 -8.35
CA LEU A 14 8.02 -18.72 -7.28
C LEU A 14 7.33 -19.84 -6.50
N SER A 15 8.06 -20.86 -6.06
CA SER A 15 7.57 -21.86 -5.09
C SER A 15 8.54 -21.94 -3.92
N LYS A 16 8.01 -22.08 -2.71
CA LYS A 16 8.82 -22.27 -1.51
C LYS A 16 8.05 -23.05 -0.44
N GLN A 17 8.76 -23.93 0.27
CA GLN A 17 8.28 -24.53 1.51
C GLN A 17 8.48 -23.55 2.67
N ILE A 18 7.40 -23.27 3.39
CA ILE A 18 7.38 -22.37 4.54
C ILE A 18 7.18 -23.24 5.78
N PRO A 19 8.20 -23.37 6.64
CA PRO A 19 8.06 -24.05 7.92
C PRO A 19 6.93 -23.48 8.78
N PRO A 20 6.41 -24.24 9.76
CA PRO A 20 5.40 -23.76 10.71
C PRO A 20 5.83 -22.46 11.38
N TYR A 21 4.90 -21.52 11.53
CA TYR A 21 5.10 -20.24 12.23
C TYR A 21 6.28 -19.41 11.71
N SER A 22 6.56 -19.51 10.41
CA SER A 22 7.69 -18.84 9.78
C SER A 22 7.28 -18.02 8.56
N TYR A 23 8.22 -17.22 8.05
CA TYR A 23 7.97 -16.24 7.00
C TYR A 23 8.69 -16.59 5.70
N TRP A 24 7.98 -16.39 4.59
CA TRP A 24 8.58 -16.19 3.27
C TRP A 24 8.45 -14.73 2.86
N ASN A 25 9.60 -14.07 2.72
CA ASN A 25 9.71 -12.65 2.47
C ASN A 25 10.11 -12.36 1.02
N ILE A 26 9.33 -11.50 0.36
CA ILE A 26 9.48 -11.11 -1.04
C ILE A 26 9.54 -9.59 -1.11
N GLN A 27 10.31 -9.04 -2.06
CA GLN A 27 10.35 -7.61 -2.31
C GLN A 27 10.37 -7.30 -3.81
N PHE A 28 9.79 -6.15 -4.18
CA PHE A 28 9.87 -5.59 -5.52
C PHE A 28 9.69 -4.08 -5.49
N TYR A 29 10.12 -3.41 -6.55
CA TYR A 29 9.89 -1.98 -6.73
C TYR A 29 8.74 -1.77 -7.70
N GLN A 30 7.76 -0.96 -7.32
CA GLN A 30 6.69 -0.49 -8.19
C GLN A 30 7.02 0.94 -8.63
N SER A 31 7.20 1.16 -9.92
CA SER A 31 7.59 2.47 -10.46
C SER A 31 6.40 3.40 -10.68
N GLU A 32 5.25 2.85 -11.06
CA GLU A 32 4.06 3.61 -11.41
C GLU A 32 2.83 3.10 -10.63
N PRO A 33 1.86 3.96 -10.31
CA PRO A 33 0.63 3.53 -9.66
C PRO A 33 -0.13 2.57 -10.58
N ALA A 34 -0.36 1.35 -10.10
CA ALA A 34 -1.12 0.36 -10.86
C ALA A 34 -1.74 -0.69 -9.94
N TYR A 35 -2.73 -1.40 -10.47
CA TYR A 35 -3.20 -2.62 -9.83
C TYR A 35 -2.21 -3.75 -10.05
N VAL A 36 -1.86 -4.43 -8.98
CA VAL A 36 -1.03 -5.62 -9.01
C VAL A 36 -1.88 -6.80 -8.58
N LYS A 37 -1.91 -7.80 -9.44
CA LYS A 37 -2.56 -9.07 -9.21
C LYS A 37 -1.56 -10.01 -8.56
N PHE A 38 -1.97 -10.60 -7.45
CA PHE A 38 -1.22 -11.58 -6.69
C PHE A 38 -1.93 -12.93 -6.77
N ASP A 39 -1.26 -13.89 -7.40
CA ASP A 39 -1.72 -15.26 -7.55
C ASP A 39 -0.99 -16.14 -6.54
N TYR A 40 -1.76 -16.79 -5.68
CA TYR A 40 -1.29 -17.73 -4.67
C TYR A 40 -1.81 -19.13 -4.98
N ASN A 41 -0.97 -20.13 -4.79
CA ASN A 41 -1.41 -21.52 -4.74
C ASN A 41 -0.95 -22.11 -3.41
N ILE A 42 -1.91 -22.50 -2.57
CA ILE A 42 -1.65 -23.04 -1.22
C ILE A 42 -2.22 -24.45 -1.09
N PRO A 43 -1.68 -25.33 -0.24
CA PRO A 43 -2.25 -26.65 0.00
C PRO A 43 -3.67 -26.57 0.57
N ARG A 44 -4.51 -27.58 0.33
CA ARG A 44 -5.79 -27.69 1.04
C ARG A 44 -5.55 -27.86 2.53
N GLY A 45 -6.34 -27.17 3.35
CA GLY A 45 -6.17 -27.14 4.80
C GLY A 45 -5.08 -26.18 5.29
N ALA A 46 -4.29 -25.55 4.42
CA ALA A 46 -3.33 -24.55 4.86
C ALA A 46 -4.01 -23.25 5.30
N SER A 47 -3.40 -22.59 6.29
CA SER A 47 -3.72 -21.23 6.72
C SER A 47 -2.50 -20.33 6.53
N ILE A 48 -2.54 -19.46 5.52
CA ILE A 48 -1.43 -18.54 5.21
C ILE A 48 -1.89 -17.10 5.37
N GLY A 49 -1.22 -16.35 6.25
CA GLY A 49 -1.36 -14.90 6.34
C GLY A 49 -0.44 -14.20 5.34
N VAL A 50 -0.95 -13.23 4.59
CA VAL A 50 -0.15 -12.40 3.69
C VAL A 50 -0.18 -10.97 4.20
N TYR A 51 0.99 -10.36 4.37
CA TYR A 51 1.13 -8.98 4.82
C TYR A 51 1.97 -8.22 3.81
N ALA A 52 1.52 -7.04 3.41
CA ALA A 52 2.27 -6.21 2.49
C ALA A 52 2.44 -4.79 3.03
N ARG A 53 3.62 -4.20 2.83
CA ARG A 53 3.91 -2.83 3.27
C ARG A 53 4.87 -2.15 2.31
N ARG A 54 4.58 -0.87 2.05
CA ARG A 54 5.43 0.02 1.25
C ARG A 54 6.50 0.67 2.12
N ASN A 55 7.72 0.75 1.59
CA ASN A 55 8.93 1.39 2.11
C ASN A 55 9.41 0.91 3.50
N ALA A 56 8.80 -0.13 4.06
CA ALA A 56 9.17 -0.71 5.34
C ALA A 56 8.72 -2.18 5.39
N LEU A 57 9.33 -2.97 6.26
CA LEU A 57 8.96 -4.37 6.43
C LEU A 57 7.56 -4.50 7.06
N PRO A 58 6.70 -5.40 6.55
CA PRO A 58 5.41 -5.69 7.15
C PRO A 58 5.58 -6.50 8.45
N THR A 59 4.63 -6.36 9.37
CA THR A 59 4.48 -7.20 10.56
C THR A 59 3.00 -7.58 10.72
N HIS A 60 2.68 -8.47 11.67
CA HIS A 60 1.29 -8.81 12.01
C HIS A 60 0.44 -7.59 12.42
N THR A 61 1.04 -6.48 12.84
CA THR A 61 0.35 -5.27 13.29
C THR A 61 0.63 -4.04 12.43
N GLN A 62 1.60 -4.08 11.53
CA GLN A 62 1.97 -2.97 10.67
C GLN A 62 2.02 -3.43 9.21
N TYR A 63 0.98 -3.10 8.46
CA TYR A 63 0.81 -3.46 7.05
C TYR A 63 -0.05 -2.40 6.35
N HIS A 64 0.11 -2.28 5.03
CA HIS A 64 -0.84 -1.55 4.19
C HIS A 64 -2.05 -2.40 3.84
N PHE A 65 -1.85 -3.69 3.58
CA PHE A 65 -2.94 -4.66 3.43
C PHE A 65 -2.57 -6.02 3.98
N LYS A 66 -3.60 -6.80 4.33
CA LYS A 66 -3.48 -8.20 4.74
C LYS A 66 -4.47 -9.06 3.99
N GLU A 67 -4.07 -10.30 3.69
CA GLU A 67 -4.96 -11.34 3.19
C GLU A 67 -4.84 -12.57 4.08
N VAL A 68 -5.97 -13.23 4.35
CA VAL A 68 -5.98 -14.54 5.02
C VAL A 68 -6.36 -15.58 3.99
N LEU A 69 -5.39 -16.37 3.56
CA LEU A 69 -5.59 -17.42 2.58
C LEU A 69 -5.97 -18.71 3.32
N SER A 70 -7.24 -19.08 3.22
CA SER A 70 -7.77 -20.32 3.80
C SER A 70 -8.00 -21.38 2.73
N GLY A 71 -7.36 -22.54 2.94
CA GLY A 71 -7.57 -23.77 2.17
C GLY A 71 -8.83 -24.56 2.58
N PHE A 72 -9.60 -24.09 3.57
CA PHE A 72 -10.72 -24.83 4.17
C PHE A 72 -12.09 -24.61 3.48
N ASN A 73 -12.29 -23.49 2.78
CA ASN A 73 -13.61 -23.08 2.25
C ASN A 73 -13.90 -23.55 0.80
N ALA A 74 -13.15 -24.50 0.24
CA ALA A 74 -13.42 -24.98 -1.12
C ALA A 74 -14.60 -25.97 -1.11
N ARG A 75 -15.79 -25.53 -1.59
CA ARG A 75 -16.94 -26.43 -1.82
C ARG A 75 -16.49 -27.63 -2.67
N PRO A 76 -16.64 -28.88 -2.21
CA PRO A 76 -16.26 -30.04 -3.00
C PRO A 76 -17.24 -30.18 -4.17
N THR A 77 -16.79 -29.93 -5.39
CA THR A 77 -17.47 -30.47 -6.58
C THR A 77 -17.25 -31.98 -6.60
N ARG A 78 -18.34 -32.75 -6.75
CA ARG A 78 -18.49 -34.21 -6.57
C ARG A 78 -17.57 -35.14 -7.41
N SER A 79 -16.44 -34.67 -7.92
CA SER A 79 -15.56 -35.46 -8.79
C SER A 79 -14.04 -35.26 -8.60
N SER A 80 -13.55 -34.50 -7.61
CA SER A 80 -12.10 -34.33 -7.43
C SER A 80 -11.58 -34.86 -6.11
N THR A 81 -11.27 -36.17 -6.11
CA THR A 81 -10.37 -36.83 -5.16
C THR A 81 -8.91 -36.37 -5.31
N HIS A 82 -8.59 -35.40 -6.17
CA HIS A 82 -7.23 -34.99 -6.55
C HIS A 82 -7.12 -33.48 -6.83
N GLN A 83 -7.43 -32.61 -5.87
CA GLN A 83 -6.92 -31.23 -5.91
C GLN A 83 -6.10 -30.97 -4.65
N PRO A 84 -4.76 -31.12 -4.71
CA PRO A 84 -3.88 -30.98 -3.55
C PRO A 84 -3.71 -29.51 -3.11
N SER A 85 -4.09 -28.55 -3.95
CA SER A 85 -3.91 -27.12 -3.69
C SER A 85 -5.14 -26.30 -4.10
N VAL A 86 -5.25 -25.11 -3.52
CA VAL A 86 -6.28 -24.09 -3.72
C VAL A 86 -5.61 -22.84 -4.25
N SER A 87 -6.09 -22.35 -5.38
CA SER A 87 -5.63 -21.09 -5.94
C SER A 87 -6.45 -19.92 -5.39
N ARG A 88 -5.77 -18.83 -5.05
CA ARG A 88 -6.35 -17.57 -4.60
C ARG A 88 -5.75 -16.44 -5.41
N GLU A 89 -6.60 -15.57 -5.92
CA GLU A 89 -6.20 -14.38 -6.66
C GLU A 89 -6.68 -13.16 -5.87
N VAL A 90 -5.78 -12.22 -5.62
CA VAL A 90 -6.10 -10.95 -4.98
C VAL A 90 -5.48 -9.83 -5.79
N THR A 91 -6.26 -8.82 -6.12
CA THR A 91 -5.77 -7.64 -6.85
C THR A 91 -5.81 -6.44 -5.94
N ARG A 92 -4.69 -5.71 -5.84
CA ARG A 92 -4.56 -4.53 -4.98
C ARG A 92 -4.00 -3.36 -5.77
N TYR A 93 -4.54 -2.18 -5.53
CA TYR A 93 -3.94 -0.93 -6.00
C TYR A 93 -2.64 -0.69 -5.24
N MET A 94 -1.56 -0.42 -5.98
CA MET A 94 -0.24 -0.20 -5.40
C MET A 94 0.32 1.13 -5.87
N GLU A 95 0.59 2.02 -4.93
CA GLU A 95 1.32 3.26 -5.20
C GLU A 95 2.80 2.99 -5.48
N PRO A 96 3.51 3.93 -6.15
CA PRO A 96 4.94 3.83 -6.37
C PRO A 96 5.73 3.67 -5.08
N GLY A 97 6.74 2.81 -5.09
CA GLY A 97 7.64 2.61 -3.97
C GLY A 97 8.21 1.21 -3.87
N HIS A 98 9.00 0.99 -2.82
CA HIS A 98 9.59 -0.30 -2.55
C HIS A 98 8.64 -1.14 -1.70
N TRP A 99 8.11 -2.23 -2.25
CA TRP A 99 7.12 -3.06 -1.60
C TRP A 99 7.72 -4.34 -1.05
N PHE A 100 7.33 -4.64 0.18
CA PHE A 100 7.68 -5.87 0.88
C PHE A 100 6.41 -6.68 1.11
N VAL A 101 6.43 -7.95 0.75
CA VAL A 101 5.33 -8.91 0.94
C VAL A 101 5.84 -10.10 1.74
N SER A 102 5.15 -10.43 2.81
CA SER A 102 5.50 -11.51 3.72
C SER A 102 4.36 -12.49 3.82
N LEU A 103 4.61 -13.74 3.43
CA LEU A 103 3.70 -14.86 3.62
C LEU A 103 4.11 -15.56 4.92
N TYR A 104 3.17 -15.63 5.87
CA TYR A 104 3.33 -16.27 7.17
C TYR A 104 2.54 -17.56 7.20
N ASN A 105 3.22 -18.67 7.50
CA ASN A 105 2.55 -19.95 7.71
C ASN A 105 2.01 -20.00 9.13
N ASP A 106 0.69 -19.88 9.28
CA ASP A 106 0.00 -19.97 10.57
C ASP A 106 -0.38 -21.42 10.92
N ASP A 107 -0.08 -22.36 10.01
CA ASP A 107 -0.29 -23.79 10.21
C ASP A 107 0.83 -24.41 11.08
N GLY A 108 0.49 -25.52 11.74
CA GLY A 108 1.44 -26.33 12.51
C GLY A 108 2.32 -27.24 11.63
N ASP A 109 1.93 -27.44 10.37
CA ASP A 109 2.67 -28.22 9.37
C ASP A 109 3.38 -27.33 8.33
N GLU A 110 4.45 -27.86 7.73
CA GLU A 110 5.16 -27.18 6.64
C GLU A 110 4.30 -27.10 5.37
N GLN A 111 4.22 -25.91 4.75
CA GLN A 111 3.36 -25.66 3.60
C GLN A 111 4.16 -25.26 2.36
N GLU A 112 3.96 -25.95 1.25
CA GLU A 112 4.50 -25.53 -0.04
C GLU A 112 3.57 -24.51 -0.70
N VAL A 113 4.04 -23.26 -0.81
CA VAL A 113 3.26 -22.15 -1.37
C VAL A 113 3.88 -21.70 -2.68
N THR A 114 3.02 -21.54 -3.69
CA THR A 114 3.40 -20.88 -4.93
C THR A 114 2.89 -19.45 -4.97
N PHE A 115 3.73 -18.52 -5.44
CA PHE A 115 3.45 -17.10 -5.52
C PHE A 115 3.80 -16.55 -6.91
N TYR A 116 2.93 -15.71 -7.45
CA TYR A 116 3.20 -14.92 -8.66
C TYR A 116 2.54 -13.55 -8.52
N ALA A 117 3.21 -12.52 -9.01
CA ALA A 117 2.69 -11.15 -8.99
C ALA A 117 2.90 -10.51 -10.37
N SER A 118 1.88 -9.82 -10.87
CA SER A 118 1.91 -9.15 -12.17
C SER A 118 1.07 -7.88 -12.16
N VAL A 119 1.43 -6.90 -13.00
CA VAL A 119 0.58 -5.72 -13.21
C VAL A 119 -0.70 -6.18 -13.92
N ALA A 120 -1.86 -5.78 -13.40
CA ALA A 120 -3.14 -6.09 -14.01
C ALA A 120 -3.37 -5.16 -15.22
N ALA A 121 -3.55 -5.73 -16.42
CA ALA A 121 -3.58 -4.97 -17.67
C ALA A 121 -4.88 -4.18 -17.91
N ASP A 122 -5.97 -4.48 -17.18
CA ASP A 122 -7.30 -3.90 -17.40
C ASP A 122 -8.06 -3.68 -16.10
N MET A 123 -7.70 -2.62 -15.36
CA MET A 123 -8.56 -2.12 -14.28
C MET A 123 -8.89 -0.64 -14.50
N THR A 124 -9.72 -0.37 -15.51
CA THR A 124 -10.61 0.80 -15.50
C THR A 124 -11.87 0.43 -14.72
N GLN A 125 -11.72 0.13 -13.43
CA GLN A 125 -12.91 -0.07 -12.61
C GLN A 125 -13.49 1.30 -12.26
N ASN A 126 -14.81 1.42 -12.33
CA ASN A 126 -15.47 2.53 -11.68
C ASN A 126 -15.21 2.40 -10.18
N CYS A 127 -14.90 3.52 -9.52
CA CYS A 127 -14.73 3.47 -8.09
C CYS A 127 -16.00 2.98 -7.40
N PRO A 128 -15.86 2.16 -6.35
CA PRO A 128 -17.00 1.67 -5.59
C PRO A 128 -17.81 2.88 -5.11
N ASN A 129 -19.12 2.86 -5.41
CA ASN A 129 -20.07 3.94 -5.13
C ASN A 129 -19.59 5.37 -5.53
N GLY A 130 -18.70 5.50 -6.51
CA GLY A 130 -18.11 6.79 -6.87
C GLY A 130 -17.38 7.47 -5.70
N CYS A 131 -16.74 6.69 -4.83
CA CYS A 131 -16.13 7.16 -3.59
C CYS A 131 -17.08 7.90 -2.66
N SER A 132 -18.38 7.60 -2.76
CA SER A 132 -19.46 8.19 -1.96
C SER A 132 -19.46 9.73 -1.94
N GLY A 133 -18.83 10.37 -2.94
CA GLY A 133 -18.59 11.82 -2.97
C GLY A 133 -17.54 12.33 -1.98
N ASN A 134 -16.92 11.46 -1.18
CA ASN A 134 -15.96 11.80 -0.13
C ASN A 134 -14.51 11.45 -0.49
N GLY A 135 -14.18 11.40 -1.78
CA GLY A 135 -12.83 11.09 -2.24
C GLY A 135 -12.63 11.29 -3.72
N GLN A 136 -11.40 11.11 -4.18
CA GLN A 136 -11.03 11.12 -5.58
C GLN A 136 -10.91 9.70 -6.11
N CYS A 137 -11.49 9.45 -7.29
CA CYS A 137 -11.39 8.16 -7.95
C CYS A 137 -10.12 8.08 -8.80
N LEU A 138 -9.19 7.21 -8.43
CA LEU A 138 -7.95 6.97 -9.16
C LEU A 138 -7.91 5.50 -9.60
N LEU A 139 -8.12 5.26 -10.90
CA LEU A 139 -8.11 3.93 -11.52
C LEU A 139 -9.10 2.91 -10.91
N GLY A 140 -10.14 3.35 -10.20
CA GLY A 140 -11.08 2.47 -9.49
C GLY A 140 -10.78 2.28 -8.01
N HIS A 141 -9.79 3.00 -7.48
CA HIS A 141 -9.49 3.10 -6.05
C HIS A 141 -9.88 4.49 -5.54
N CYS A 142 -10.52 4.53 -4.37
CA CYS A 142 -10.91 5.77 -3.75
C CYS A 142 -9.81 6.30 -2.83
N GLN A 143 -9.27 7.46 -3.17
CA GLN A 143 -8.44 8.25 -2.28
C GLN A 143 -9.36 9.13 -1.43
N CYS A 144 -9.66 8.68 -0.21
CA CYS A 144 -10.61 9.36 0.67
C CYS A 144 -10.11 10.70 1.18
N ASN A 145 -11.03 11.66 1.27
CA ASN A 145 -10.80 12.93 1.93
C ASN A 145 -10.56 12.72 3.43
N PRO A 146 -9.88 13.65 4.13
CA PRO A 146 -9.70 13.59 5.57
C PRO A 146 -11.03 13.38 6.31
N GLY A 147 -11.03 12.44 7.26
CA GLY A 147 -12.22 12.05 8.02
C GLY A 147 -13.10 11.00 7.35
N PHE A 148 -12.69 10.46 6.20
CA PHE A 148 -13.37 9.38 5.52
C PHE A 148 -12.43 8.20 5.23
N GLY A 149 -13.00 7.00 5.22
CA GLY A 149 -12.28 5.74 5.06
C GLY A 149 -13.18 4.65 4.48
N GLY A 150 -12.64 3.44 4.41
CA GLY A 150 -13.26 2.34 3.68
C GLY A 150 -12.98 2.39 2.18
N ASP A 151 -13.35 1.33 1.47
CA ASP A 151 -13.04 1.16 0.05
C ASP A 151 -13.71 2.22 -0.85
N ASP A 152 -14.83 2.79 -0.40
CA ASP A 152 -15.64 3.79 -1.10
C ASP A 152 -15.79 5.12 -0.34
N CYS A 153 -14.98 5.36 0.70
CA CYS A 153 -15.05 6.58 1.52
C CYS A 153 -16.41 6.84 2.21
N SER A 154 -17.25 5.80 2.36
CA SER A 154 -18.52 5.92 3.07
C SER A 154 -18.36 5.91 4.60
N GLU A 155 -17.23 5.39 5.10
CA GLU A 155 -16.98 5.31 6.54
C GLU A 155 -16.48 6.66 7.04
N SER A 156 -17.25 7.32 7.91
CA SER A 156 -16.74 8.44 8.69
C SER A 156 -15.77 7.90 9.72
N VAL A 157 -14.48 7.97 9.43
CA VAL A 157 -13.43 7.76 10.43
C VAL A 157 -13.19 9.09 11.12
N CYS A 158 -13.27 9.14 12.44
CA CYS A 158 -12.89 10.36 13.16
C CYS A 158 -11.46 10.73 12.73
N PRO A 159 -11.25 11.81 11.96
CA PRO A 159 -9.91 12.25 11.69
C PRO A 159 -9.31 12.58 13.05
N VAL A 160 -8.06 12.19 13.26
CA VAL A 160 -7.35 12.64 14.44
C VAL A 160 -7.26 14.16 14.30
N LEU A 161 -8.12 14.90 15.02
CA LEU A 161 -8.17 16.36 14.97
C LEU A 161 -6.77 16.91 15.23
N CYS A 162 -6.27 17.70 14.27
CA CYS A 162 -4.94 18.29 14.33
C CYS A 162 -3.82 17.26 14.58
N SER A 163 -4.01 16.02 14.12
CA SER A 163 -3.08 14.89 14.27
C SER A 163 -2.61 14.65 15.72
N GLN A 164 -3.42 15.00 16.73
CA GLN A 164 -3.03 15.01 18.16
C GLN A 164 -1.86 15.94 18.48
N HIS A 165 -1.46 16.78 17.53
CA HIS A 165 -0.36 17.73 17.61
C HIS A 165 -0.84 19.17 17.50
N GLY A 166 -2.07 19.44 17.90
CA GLY A 166 -2.62 20.78 17.93
C GLY A 166 -4.01 20.83 18.55
N GLU A 167 -4.52 22.05 18.67
CA GLU A 167 -5.86 22.35 19.17
C GLU A 167 -6.71 22.93 18.04
N TYR A 168 -7.95 22.47 17.88
CA TYR A 168 -8.86 22.99 16.87
C TYR A 168 -9.61 24.22 17.40
N ILE A 169 -9.26 25.40 16.91
CA ILE A 169 -9.76 26.68 17.40
C ILE A 169 -10.20 27.54 16.21
N ASN A 170 -11.43 28.06 16.25
CA ASN A 170 -12.00 28.96 15.23
C ASN A 170 -11.98 28.41 13.78
N GLY A 171 -12.09 27.10 13.61
CA GLY A 171 -12.13 26.47 12.29
C GLY A 171 -10.77 26.10 11.71
N GLU A 172 -9.68 26.26 12.47
CA GLU A 172 -8.33 25.88 12.05
C GLU A 172 -7.59 25.15 13.18
N CYS A 173 -6.58 24.35 12.82
CA CYS A 173 -5.68 23.74 13.78
C CYS A 173 -4.56 24.69 14.21
N GLN A 174 -4.49 24.98 15.50
CA GLN A 174 -3.34 25.59 16.16
C GLN A 174 -2.33 24.51 16.51
N CYS A 175 -1.24 24.42 15.75
CA CYS A 175 -0.26 23.35 15.94
C CYS A 175 0.63 23.57 17.17
N ASN A 176 0.91 22.47 17.86
CA ASN A 176 1.90 22.40 18.92
C ASN A 176 3.29 22.79 18.37
N PRO A 177 4.18 23.31 19.22
CA PRO A 177 5.54 23.66 18.82
C PRO A 177 6.25 22.52 18.08
N GLY A 178 6.80 22.82 16.90
CA GLY A 178 7.49 21.85 16.06
C GLY A 178 6.61 21.17 15.01
N TRP A 179 5.30 21.41 15.01
CA TRP A 179 4.36 20.89 14.03
C TRP A 179 3.77 21.99 13.16
N LYS A 180 3.36 21.62 11.94
CA LYS A 180 2.73 22.52 10.98
C LYS A 180 1.82 21.76 10.01
N GLY A 181 1.21 22.51 9.09
CA GLY A 181 0.22 22.00 8.13
C GLY A 181 -1.19 22.14 8.67
N LYS A 182 -2.18 22.05 7.78
CA LYS A 182 -3.60 22.26 8.13
C LYS A 182 -4.11 21.32 9.23
N GLU A 183 -3.50 20.14 9.33
CA GLU A 183 -3.83 19.11 10.31
C GLU A 183 -2.68 18.84 11.29
N CYS A 184 -1.68 19.72 11.39
CA CYS A 184 -0.49 19.54 12.26
C CYS A 184 0.22 18.18 12.09
N SER A 185 0.18 17.64 10.87
CA SER A 185 0.74 16.33 10.53
C SER A 185 2.21 16.39 10.11
N LEU A 186 2.75 17.58 9.83
CA LEU A 186 4.11 17.78 9.33
C LEU A 186 5.00 18.33 10.44
N ARG A 187 6.26 17.89 10.50
CA ARG A 187 7.25 18.59 11.32
C ARG A 187 7.67 19.91 10.68
N HIS A 188 8.15 20.84 11.50
CA HIS A 188 8.52 22.17 11.02
C HIS A 188 9.59 22.13 9.91
N ASP A 189 10.48 21.13 9.95
CA ASP A 189 11.62 20.91 9.06
C ASP A 189 11.30 20.04 7.84
N GLU A 190 10.10 19.46 7.80
CA GLU A 190 9.59 18.72 6.65
C GLU A 190 8.91 19.68 5.66
N CYS A 191 9.08 19.46 4.36
CA CYS A 191 8.38 20.26 3.34
C CYS A 191 6.97 19.71 3.12
N GLU A 192 6.00 20.60 2.87
CA GLU A 192 4.63 20.21 2.51
C GLU A 192 4.61 19.37 1.22
N VAL A 193 5.51 19.67 0.28
CA VAL A 193 5.80 18.87 -0.92
C VAL A 193 7.21 18.29 -0.74
N PRO A 194 7.35 17.00 -0.35
CA PRO A 194 8.65 16.43 0.05
C PRO A 194 9.74 16.53 -1.02
N ASP A 195 9.37 16.44 -2.28
CA ASP A 195 10.26 16.47 -3.44
C ASP A 195 10.31 17.84 -4.14
N CYS A 196 9.62 18.85 -3.61
CA CYS A 196 9.51 20.17 -4.22
C CYS A 196 9.15 20.11 -5.71
N ASN A 197 8.15 19.27 -6.05
CA ASN A 197 7.70 18.98 -7.41
C ASN A 197 8.81 18.46 -8.34
N GLY A 198 9.84 17.81 -7.79
CA GLY A 198 11.00 17.35 -8.55
C GLY A 198 11.89 18.49 -9.07
N HIS A 199 11.65 19.73 -8.64
CA HIS A 199 12.29 20.95 -9.13
C HIS A 199 12.99 21.72 -8.01
N GLY A 200 13.29 21.04 -6.90
CA GLY A 200 13.97 21.63 -5.76
C GLY A 200 14.43 20.59 -4.74
N HIS A 201 14.99 21.10 -3.66
CA HIS A 201 15.37 20.31 -2.50
C HIS A 201 14.71 20.88 -1.26
N CYS A 202 14.22 20.01 -0.37
CA CYS A 202 13.69 20.44 0.91
C CYS A 202 14.82 20.81 1.87
N LEU A 203 14.82 22.04 2.37
CA LEU A 203 15.77 22.53 3.37
C LEU A 203 15.00 23.22 4.50
N SER A 204 15.08 22.65 5.71
CA SER A 204 14.43 23.17 6.92
C SER A 204 12.95 23.51 6.69
N GLY A 205 12.24 22.62 6.00
CA GLY A 205 10.81 22.72 5.74
C GLY A 205 10.40 23.72 4.66
N LYS A 206 11.35 24.20 3.85
CA LYS A 206 11.13 25.06 2.70
C LYS A 206 11.76 24.48 1.45
N CYS A 207 11.07 24.62 0.32
CA CYS A 207 11.60 24.20 -0.96
C CYS A 207 12.62 25.21 -1.50
N GLN A 208 13.82 24.71 -1.76
CA GLN A 208 14.90 25.43 -2.42
C GLN A 208 14.91 25.02 -3.89
N CYS A 209 14.39 25.88 -4.77
CA CYS A 209 14.22 25.55 -6.17
C CYS A 209 15.54 25.49 -6.93
N VAL A 210 15.64 24.53 -7.86
CA VAL A 210 16.74 24.46 -8.81
C VAL A 210 16.62 25.60 -9.84
N ARG A 211 17.72 25.90 -10.52
CA ARG A 211 17.78 27.01 -11.48
C ARG A 211 16.76 26.80 -12.61
N GLY A 212 15.98 27.84 -12.89
CA GLY A 212 14.89 27.79 -13.89
C GLY A 212 13.52 27.53 -13.29
N TYR A 213 13.41 27.29 -11.97
CA TYR A 213 12.13 27.12 -11.28
C TYR A 213 11.98 28.09 -10.11
N LYS A 214 10.73 28.44 -9.78
CA LYS A 214 10.32 29.27 -8.64
C LYS A 214 8.94 28.81 -8.13
N GLY A 215 8.40 29.53 -7.16
CA GLY A 215 7.13 29.19 -6.49
C GLY A 215 7.38 28.68 -5.08
N LYS A 216 6.32 28.51 -4.29
CA LYS A 216 6.44 28.04 -2.89
C LYS A 216 6.99 26.62 -2.83
N PHE A 217 6.72 25.83 -3.87
CA PHE A 217 7.05 24.42 -3.99
C PHE A 217 7.79 24.10 -5.30
N CYS A 218 8.34 25.10 -5.99
CA CYS A 218 9.06 24.97 -7.26
C CYS A 218 8.20 24.53 -8.46
N GLU A 219 6.93 24.89 -8.43
CA GLU A 219 5.90 24.55 -9.41
C GLU A 219 5.94 25.42 -10.69
N GLU A 220 6.62 26.56 -10.65
CA GLU A 220 6.66 27.50 -11.78
C GLU A 220 8.03 27.43 -12.49
N GLY A 221 8.06 26.90 -13.71
CA GLY A 221 9.25 26.90 -14.58
C GLY A 221 9.36 28.14 -15.47
N PHE A 222 10.58 28.61 -15.72
CA PHE A 222 10.89 29.62 -16.73
C PHE A 222 11.72 29.01 -17.86
N HIS A 223 11.16 28.96 -19.05
CA HIS A 223 11.94 28.80 -20.26
C HIS A 223 12.62 30.14 -20.59
N ILE A 224 13.96 30.14 -20.64
CA ILE A 224 14.71 31.19 -21.33
C ILE A 224 14.49 30.93 -22.82
N LEU A 225 13.71 31.78 -23.47
CA LEU A 225 13.65 31.90 -24.94
C LEU A 225 14.95 32.52 -25.46
#